data_AF-A0A1Z9QH37-F1
#
_entry.id   AF-A0A1Z9QH37-F1
#
_cell.length_a   1.000
_cell.length_b   1.000
_cell.length_c   1.000
_cell.angle_alpha   90.00
_cell.angle_beta   90.00
_cell.angle_gamma   90.00
#
_symmetry.space_group_name_H-M   'P 1'
#
loop_
_entity.id
_entity.type
_entity.pdbx_description
1 polymer ?
#
loop_
_entity_poly.entity_id
_entity_poly.type
_entity_poly.pdbx_seq_one_letter_code
_entity_poly.pdbx_strand_id
1 'polypeptide(L)'
;MTSEKLTKHRRHLRNLVLMAFADGSLGEREVNLVADRCVELGLDDYDLSLAIKSGLSDGARLEVPDEPSEREGLLRDLIRIMAADGRLDEGEKRLFALAAAKMSISTSDVERLIDETLKQ
;
A
#
# COMPACT_ATOMS: atom_id res chain seq x y z
N MET A 1 8.46 -19.28 -8.07
CA MET A 1 7.24 -18.76 -7.41
C MET A 1 6.02 -19.48 -7.98
N THR A 2 5.01 -19.77 -7.16
CA THR A 2 3.71 -20.29 -7.63
C THR A 2 2.87 -19.16 -8.23
N SER A 3 2.03 -19.48 -9.22
CA SER A 3 1.17 -18.52 -9.93
C SER A 3 0.25 -17.70 -8.98
N GLU A 4 -0.25 -18.36 -7.93
CA GLU A 4 -1.11 -17.73 -6.93
C GLU A 4 -0.39 -16.65 -6.10
N LYS A 5 0.87 -16.91 -5.71
CA LYS A 5 1.69 -15.96 -4.95
C LYS A 5 2.00 -14.71 -5.78
N LEU A 6 2.32 -14.88 -7.06
CA LEU A 6 2.58 -13.78 -7.99
C LEU A 6 1.34 -12.89 -8.16
N THR A 7 0.15 -13.51 -8.23
CA THR A 7 -1.14 -12.81 -8.32
C THR A 7 -1.42 -11.99 -7.06
N LYS A 8 -1.16 -12.56 -5.87
CA LYS A 8 -1.27 -11.84 -4.59
C LYS A 8 -0.33 -10.62 -4.54
N HIS A 9 0.94 -10.81 -4.93
CA HIS A 9 1.92 -9.72 -4.96
C HIS A 9 1.53 -8.59 -5.92
N ARG A 10 1.02 -8.91 -7.12
CA ARG A 10 0.53 -7.89 -8.06
C ARG A 10 -0.64 -7.08 -7.52
N ARG A 11 -1.60 -7.74 -6.85
CA ARG A 11 -2.72 -7.06 -6.19
C ARG A 11 -2.23 -6.14 -5.06
N HIS A 12 -1.28 -6.63 -4.29
CA HIS A 12 -0.63 -5.85 -3.23
C HIS A 12 0.01 -4.59 -3.78
N LEU A 13 0.86 -4.70 -4.80
CA LEU A 13 1.53 -3.57 -5.45
C LEU A 13 0.52 -2.56 -6.01
N ARG A 14 -0.54 -3.04 -6.68
CA ARG A 14 -1.60 -2.16 -7.21
C ARG A 14 -2.31 -1.39 -6.11
N ASN A 15 -2.60 -2.02 -4.97
CA ASN A 15 -3.21 -1.34 -3.84
C ASN A 15 -2.30 -0.25 -3.26
N LEU A 16 -0.98 -0.48 -3.22
CA LEU A 16 -0.01 0.53 -2.79
C LEU A 16 -0.04 1.76 -3.70
N VAL A 17 0.04 1.56 -5.02
CA VAL A 17 -0.04 2.66 -6.00
C VAL A 17 -1.35 3.42 -5.87
N LEU A 18 -2.49 2.71 -5.81
CA LEU A 18 -3.80 3.34 -5.70
C LEU A 18 -3.89 4.29 -4.50
N MET A 19 -3.34 3.87 -3.36
CA MET A 19 -3.39 4.64 -2.13
C MET A 19 -2.38 5.78 -2.11
N ALA A 20 -1.18 5.57 -2.64
CA ALA A 20 -0.16 6.61 -2.79
C ALA A 20 -0.56 7.70 -3.81
N PHE A 21 -1.52 7.43 -4.69
CA PHE A 21 -2.04 8.44 -5.63
C PHE A 21 -3.33 9.12 -5.14
N ALA A 22 -3.88 8.72 -4.01
CA ALA A 22 -5.24 9.11 -3.64
C ALA A 22 -5.38 10.60 -3.24
N ASP A 23 -4.28 11.29 -2.99
CA ASP A 23 -4.20 12.73 -2.81
C ASP A 23 -4.10 13.52 -4.14
N GLY A 24 -3.93 12.80 -5.26
CA GLY A 24 -3.85 13.34 -6.62
C GLY A 24 -2.43 13.43 -7.20
N SER A 25 -1.38 13.06 -6.46
CA SER A 25 -0.02 13.05 -7.01
C SER A 25 0.91 12.08 -6.29
N LEU A 26 1.61 11.21 -7.05
CA LEU A 26 2.76 10.49 -6.53
C LEU A 26 4.01 11.38 -6.60
N GLY A 27 4.61 11.69 -5.46
CA GLY A 27 5.93 12.29 -5.37
C GLY A 27 7.05 11.30 -5.69
N GLU A 28 8.24 11.83 -6.01
CA GLU A 28 9.42 11.03 -6.36
C GLU A 28 9.81 10.02 -5.26
N ARG A 29 9.60 10.37 -3.98
CA ARG A 29 9.87 9.48 -2.85
C ARG A 29 8.94 8.28 -2.81
N GLU A 30 7.65 8.50 -3.02
CA GLU A 30 6.65 7.42 -3.03
C GLU A 30 6.89 6.50 -4.23
N VAL A 31 7.27 7.07 -5.39
CA VAL A 31 7.66 6.28 -6.56
C VAL A 31 8.83 5.35 -6.22
N ASN A 32 9.88 5.87 -5.56
CA ASN A 32 11.03 5.06 -5.17
C ASN A 32 10.64 3.95 -4.17
N LEU A 33 9.81 4.25 -3.18
CA LEU A 33 9.36 3.26 -2.21
C LEU A 33 8.49 2.16 -2.84
N VAL A 34 7.60 2.52 -3.77
CA VAL A 34 6.81 1.55 -4.53
C VAL A 34 7.72 0.69 -5.42
N ALA A 35 8.74 1.28 -6.04
CA ALA A 35 9.70 0.56 -6.87
C ALA A 35 10.55 -0.42 -6.05
N ASP A 36 11.08 0.01 -4.90
CA ASP A 36 11.80 -0.86 -3.96
C ASP A 36 10.91 -2.01 -3.51
N ARG A 37 9.64 -1.71 -3.18
CA ARG A 37 8.69 -2.73 -2.77
C ARG A 37 8.34 -3.72 -3.89
N CYS A 38 8.28 -3.26 -5.13
CA CYS A 38 8.12 -4.12 -6.31
C CYS A 38 9.22 -5.19 -6.37
N VAL A 39 10.48 -4.77 -6.19
CA VAL A 39 11.65 -5.66 -6.18
C VAL A 39 11.59 -6.65 -5.01
N GLU A 40 11.23 -6.19 -3.80
CA GLU A 40 11.07 -7.08 -2.64
C GLU A 40 9.98 -8.13 -2.82
N LEU A 41 8.92 -7.79 -3.55
CA LEU A 41 7.86 -8.72 -3.93
C LEU A 41 8.29 -9.66 -5.07
N GLY A 42 9.48 -9.51 -5.65
CA GLY A 42 9.96 -10.32 -6.77
C GLY A 42 9.17 -10.07 -8.05
N LEU A 43 8.66 -8.85 -8.22
CA LEU A 43 8.00 -8.36 -9.41
C LEU A 43 8.99 -7.57 -10.27
N ASP A 44 8.66 -7.37 -11.54
CA ASP A 44 9.48 -6.64 -12.51
C ASP A 44 8.92 -5.26 -12.86
N ASP A 45 9.66 -4.50 -13.66
CA ASP A 45 9.27 -3.15 -14.10
C ASP A 45 7.96 -3.15 -14.91
N TYR A 46 7.64 -4.27 -15.57
CA TYR A 46 6.39 -4.43 -16.29
C TYR A 46 5.21 -4.50 -15.32
N ASP A 47 5.33 -5.28 -14.26
CA ASP A 47 4.33 -5.38 -13.20
C ASP A 47 4.15 -4.05 -12.45
N LEU A 48 5.24 -3.32 -12.19
CA LEU A 48 5.17 -1.95 -11.64
C LEU A 48 4.42 -0.99 -12.56
N SER A 49 4.77 -0.96 -13.85
CA SER A 49 4.12 -0.12 -14.84
C SER A 49 2.62 -0.43 -14.98
N LEU A 50 2.27 -1.72 -14.89
CA LEU A 50 0.88 -2.16 -14.92
C LEU A 50 0.12 -1.75 -13.65
N ALA A 51 0.74 -1.86 -12.48
CA ALA A 51 0.18 -1.42 -11.22
C ALA A 51 -0.08 0.09 -11.21
N ILE A 52 0.87 0.89 -11.71
CA ILE A 52 0.72 2.35 -11.88
C ILE A 52 -0.46 2.66 -12.79
N LYS A 53 -0.49 2.11 -14.01
CA LYS A 53 -1.60 2.35 -14.95
C LYS A 53 -2.95 1.94 -14.38
N SER A 54 -2.99 0.84 -13.64
CA SER A 54 -4.22 0.30 -13.05
C SER A 54 -4.70 1.11 -11.84
N GLY A 55 -3.79 1.59 -10.99
CA GLY A 55 -4.10 2.45 -9.84
C GLY A 55 -4.62 3.84 -10.27
N LEU A 56 -4.15 4.33 -11.42
CA LEU A 56 -4.57 5.61 -12.02
C LEU A 56 -5.86 5.51 -12.86
N SER A 57 -6.38 4.30 -13.08
CA SER A 57 -7.60 4.11 -13.88
C SER A 57 -8.82 4.62 -13.13
N ASP A 58 -9.73 5.27 -13.87
CA ASP A 58 -11.05 5.63 -13.35
C ASP A 58 -11.76 4.39 -12.77
N GLY A 59 -12.22 4.50 -11.53
CA GLY A 59 -12.92 3.41 -10.82
C GLY A 59 -12.01 2.37 -10.16
N ALA A 60 -10.70 2.58 -10.09
CA ALA A 60 -9.81 1.73 -9.31
C ALA A 60 -10.24 1.69 -7.83
N ARG A 61 -10.34 0.48 -7.28
CA ARG A 61 -10.78 0.24 -5.89
C ARG A 61 -9.75 -0.61 -5.17
N LEU A 62 -9.58 -0.31 -3.89
CA LEU A 62 -8.79 -1.12 -2.98
C LEU A 62 -9.37 -2.54 -2.93
N GLU A 63 -8.59 -3.53 -3.35
CA GLU A 63 -8.96 -4.93 -3.19
C GLU A 63 -8.42 -5.43 -1.85
N VAL A 64 -9.31 -5.65 -0.89
CA VAL A 64 -8.93 -6.11 0.44
C VAL A 64 -8.49 -7.58 0.36
N PRO A 65 -7.29 -7.94 0.84
CA PRO A 65 -6.86 -9.33 0.91
C PRO A 65 -7.78 -10.17 1.80
N ASP A 66 -7.96 -11.45 1.49
CA ASP A 66 -8.79 -12.35 2.30
C ASP A 66 -8.10 -12.72 3.62
N GLU A 67 -6.78 -12.90 3.59
CA GLU A 67 -5.99 -13.36 4.74
C GLU A 67 -5.63 -12.18 5.67
N PRO A 68 -5.83 -12.30 7.00
CA PRO A 68 -5.50 -11.23 7.95
C PRO A 68 -4.03 -10.80 7.91
N SER A 69 -3.11 -11.76 7.74
CA SER A 69 -1.66 -11.50 7.63
C SER A 69 -1.31 -10.63 6.42
N GLU A 70 -2.00 -10.84 5.29
CA GLU A 70 -1.85 -10.04 4.07
C GLU A 70 -2.44 -8.64 4.25
N ARG A 71 -3.55 -8.49 4.99
CA ARG A 71 -4.12 -7.17 5.32
C ARG A 71 -3.15 -6.35 6.19
N GLU A 72 -2.55 -6.97 7.20
CA GLU A 72 -1.54 -6.32 8.04
C GLU A 72 -0.30 -5.93 7.24
N GLY A 73 0.19 -6.84 6.37
CA GLY A 73 1.30 -6.55 5.48
C GLY A 73 1.01 -5.36 4.56
N LEU A 74 -0.19 -5.29 4.00
CA LEU A 74 -0.62 -4.18 3.15
C LEU A 74 -0.69 -2.87 3.95
N LEU A 75 -1.26 -2.87 5.16
CA LEU A 75 -1.28 -1.68 6.00
C LEU A 75 0.10 -1.18 6.38
N ARG A 76 1.03 -2.08 6.73
CA ARG A 76 2.42 -1.70 7.05
C ARG A 76 3.11 -1.04 5.86
N ASP A 77 2.96 -1.63 4.68
CA ASP A 77 3.55 -1.08 3.47
C ASP A 77 2.92 0.26 3.10
N LEU A 78 1.60 0.43 3.31
CA LEU A 78 0.91 1.71 3.14
C LEU A 78 1.47 2.77 4.11
N ILE A 79 1.65 2.44 5.38
CA ILE A 79 2.26 3.35 6.36
C ILE A 79 3.67 3.74 5.92
N ARG A 80 4.49 2.80 5.43
CA ARG A 80 5.86 3.12 4.99
C ARG A 80 5.89 4.08 3.81
N ILE A 81 4.99 3.91 2.85
CA ILE A 81 4.94 4.77 1.67
C ILE A 81 4.46 6.17 2.04
N MET A 82 3.41 6.28 2.86
CA MET A 82 2.84 7.56 3.27
C MET A 82 3.73 8.29 4.31
N ALA A 83 4.31 7.55 5.26
CA ALA A 83 5.18 8.13 6.28
C ALA A 83 6.66 8.14 5.88
N ALA A 84 6.97 8.33 4.59
CA ALA A 84 8.32 8.32 4.05
C ALA A 84 9.26 9.34 4.73
N ASP A 85 8.71 10.42 5.30
CA ASP A 85 9.43 11.45 6.06
C ASP A 85 9.32 11.28 7.59
N GLY A 86 8.73 10.17 8.04
CA GLY A 86 8.45 9.87 9.44
C GLY A 86 7.18 10.50 9.99
N ARG A 87 6.34 11.14 9.15
CA ARG A 87 5.07 11.74 9.54
C ARG A 87 3.97 11.37 8.56
N LEU A 88 2.79 11.04 9.09
CA LEU A 88 1.56 11.03 8.31
C LEU A 88 0.87 12.38 8.49
N ASP A 89 0.57 13.06 7.40
CA ASP A 89 -0.25 14.26 7.38
C ASP A 89 -1.74 13.94 7.60
N GLU A 90 -2.58 14.98 7.73
CA GLU A 90 -4.00 14.81 8.00
C GLU A 90 -4.82 14.26 6.81
N GLY A 91 -4.34 14.40 5.58
CA GLY A 91 -4.92 13.80 4.37
C GLY A 91 -4.60 12.32 4.29
N GLU A 92 -3.33 11.96 4.52
CA GLU A 92 -2.83 10.59 4.53
C GLU A 92 -3.44 9.77 5.67
N LYS A 93 -3.58 10.35 6.87
CA LYS A 93 -4.28 9.70 7.99
C LYS A 93 -5.72 9.33 7.64
N ARG A 94 -6.44 10.17 6.89
CA ARG A 94 -7.82 9.88 6.49
C ARG A 94 -7.88 8.74 5.49
N LEU A 95 -6.96 8.73 4.53
CA LEU A 95 -6.82 7.65 3.55
C LEU A 95 -6.47 6.33 4.22
N PHE A 96 -5.52 6.37 5.14
CA PHE A 96 -5.11 5.23 5.95
C PHE A 96 -6.27 4.71 6.80
N ALA A 97 -7.01 5.59 7.49
CA ALA A 97 -8.19 5.22 8.27
C ALA A 97 -9.30 4.60 7.39
N LEU A 98 -9.49 5.09 6.16
CA LEU A 98 -10.43 4.52 5.21
C LEU A 98 -10.01 3.11 4.77
N ALA A 99 -8.73 2.90 4.50
CA ALA A 99 -8.19 1.58 4.16
C ALA A 99 -8.35 0.60 5.33
N ALA A 100 -8.00 1.00 6.55
CA ALA A 100 -8.15 0.18 7.74
C ALA A 100 -9.63 -0.19 8.02
N ALA A 101 -10.54 0.78 7.87
CA ALA A 101 -11.97 0.55 8.00
C ALA A 101 -12.48 -0.47 6.97
N LYS A 102 -12.04 -0.37 5.70
CA LYS A 102 -12.38 -1.35 4.66
C LYS A 102 -11.83 -2.75 4.96
N MET A 103 -10.70 -2.85 5.64
CA MET A 103 -10.10 -4.13 6.05
C MET A 103 -10.70 -4.72 7.33
N SER A 104 -11.62 -4.00 7.98
CA SER A 104 -12.22 -4.36 9.28
C SER A 104 -11.16 -4.52 10.38
N ILE A 105 -10.13 -3.69 10.35
CA ILE A 105 -9.06 -3.69 11.36
C ILE A 105 -9.39 -2.66 12.43
N SER A 106 -9.20 -3.02 13.70
CA SER A 106 -9.55 -2.17 14.83
C SER A 106 -8.66 -0.92 14.89
N THR A 107 -9.18 0.20 15.37
CA THR A 107 -8.38 1.43 15.54
C THR A 107 -7.15 1.20 16.42
N SER A 108 -7.25 0.35 17.44
CA SER A 108 -6.12 -0.05 18.29
C SER A 108 -5.03 -0.82 17.53
N ASP A 109 -5.41 -1.70 16.60
CA ASP A 109 -4.44 -2.42 15.77
C ASP A 109 -3.77 -1.49 14.76
N VAL A 110 -4.54 -0.55 14.21
CA VAL A 110 -4.05 0.50 13.30
C VAL A 110 -3.00 1.36 14.00
N GLU A 111 -3.28 1.86 15.19
CA GLU A 111 -2.34 2.65 16.00
C GLU A 111 -1.08 1.84 16.33
N ARG A 112 -1.24 0.59 16.75
CA ARG A 112 -0.11 -0.32 17.01
C ARG A 112 0.76 -0.50 15.76
N LEU A 113 0.16 -0.70 14.59
CA LEU A 113 0.89 -0.90 13.34
C LEU A 113 1.64 0.37 12.91
N ILE A 114 1.05 1.56 13.08
CA ILE A 114 1.75 2.84 12.86
C ILE A 114 2.98 2.90 13.77
N ASP A 115 2.77 2.70 15.07
CA ASP A 115 3.83 2.78 16.08
C ASP A 115 4.98 1.79 15.81
N GLU A 116 4.65 0.54 15.44
CA GLU A 116 5.64 -0.48 15.09
C GLU A 116 6.43 -0.11 13.84
N THR A 117 5.79 0.54 12.87
CA THR A 117 6.39 0.86 11.58
C THR A 117 7.27 2.11 11.63
N LEU A 118 6.88 3.13 12.40
CA LEU A 118 7.62 4.40 12.53
C LEU A 118 8.79 4.34 13.52
N LYS A 119 8.87 3.32 14.38
CA LYS A 119 9.96 3.15 15.36
C LYS A 119 11.17 2.38 14.82
N GLN A 120 11.14 1.92 13.57
CA GLN A 120 12.26 1.24 12.90
C GLN A 120 13.17 2.23 12.18
#